data_AF-A0A5C6M344-F1
#
_entry.id   AF-A0A5C6M344-F1
#
_cell.length_a   1.000
_cell.length_b   1.000
_cell.length_c   1.000
_cell.angle_alpha   90.00
_cell.angle_beta   90.00
_cell.angle_gamma   90.00
#
_symmetry.space_group_name_H-M   'P 1'
#
loop_
_entity.id
_entity.type
_entity.pdbx_description
1 polymer ?
#
loop_
_entity_poly.entity_id
_entity_poly.type
_entity_poly.pdbx_seq_one_letter_code
_entity_poly.pdbx_strand_id
1 'polypeptide(L)' 'GTVEPVMLFDVQADPRETTNLASAEPERAAKMVSALSEWKRSVKRSLTGTDYPAAGGR' A
#
# COMPACT_ATOMS: atom_id res chain seq x y z
N GLY A 1 10.99 -19.41 9.40
CA GLY A 1 11.82 -18.42 8.70
C GLY A 1 11.29 -17.04 9.05
N THR A 2 12.17 -16.07 9.27
CA THR A 2 11.79 -14.67 9.49
C THR A 2 11.31 -14.09 8.17
N VAL A 3 10.08 -13.60 8.12
CA VAL A 3 9.58 -12.87 6.96
C VAL A 3 10.14 -11.45 7.02
N GLU A 4 10.75 -10.99 5.95
CA GLU A 4 11.21 -9.60 5.81
C GLU A 4 10.02 -8.63 6.01
N PRO A 5 10.17 -7.54 6.78
CA PRO A 5 9.08 -6.60 7.04
C PRO A 5 8.51 -5.95 5.76
N VAL A 6 9.36 -5.79 4.74
CA VAL A 6 9.01 -5.21 3.44
C VAL A 6 9.75 -5.97 2.35
N MET A 7 9.03 -6.35 1.30
CA MET A 7 9.60 -6.91 0.07
C MET A 7 9.12 -6.10 -1.13
N LEU A 8 9.97 -5.98 -2.14
CA LEU A 8 9.67 -5.31 -3.40
C LEU A 8 9.97 -6.27 -4.54
N PHE A 9 9.00 -6.48 -5.43
CA PHE A 9 9.15 -7.36 -6.58
C PHE A 9 8.79 -6.61 -7.86
N ASP A 10 9.49 -6.93 -8.94
CA ASP A 10 9.07 -6.56 -10.28
C ASP A 10 8.21 -7.69 -10.85
N VAL A 11 6.89 -7.52 -10.85
CA VAL A 11 5.95 -8.55 -11.32
C VAL A 11 6.03 -8.83 -12.82
N GLN A 12 6.57 -7.91 -13.63
CA GLN A 12 6.74 -8.15 -15.07
C GLN A 12 7.99 -8.96 -15.35
N ALA A 13 9.10 -8.62 -14.68
CA ALA A 13 10.38 -9.31 -14.84
C ALA A 13 10.48 -10.60 -14.00
N ASP A 14 9.77 -10.66 -12.88
CA ASP A 14 9.73 -11.77 -11.92
C ASP A 14 8.29 -12.08 -11.48
N PRO A 15 7.48 -12.71 -12.36
CA PRO A 15 6.07 -13.02 -12.07
C PRO A 15 5.85 -14.00 -10.91
N ARG A 16 6.92 -14.64 -10.43
CA ARG A 16 6.89 -15.60 -9.33
C ARG A 16 7.42 -15.00 -8.02
N GLU A 17 7.76 -13.70 -8.01
CA GLU A 17 8.19 -12.97 -6.81
C GLU A 17 9.33 -13.67 -6.07
N THR A 18 10.30 -14.17 -6.84
CA THR A 18 11.45 -14.92 -6.32
C THR A 18 12.62 -14.03 -5.91
N THR A 19 12.68 -12.80 -6.43
CA THR A 19 13.79 -11.87 -6.28
C THR A 19 13.33 -10.61 -5.55
N ASN A 20 13.61 -10.54 -4.25
CA ASN A 20 13.31 -9.34 -3.46
C ASN A 20 14.30 -8.21 -3.76
N LEU A 21 13.78 -7.08 -4.23
CA LEU A 21 14.51 -5.86 -4.59
C LEU A 21 14.54 -4.82 -3.46
N ALA A 22 13.91 -5.06 -2.30
CA ALA A 22 13.76 -4.04 -1.25
C ALA A 22 15.10 -3.45 -0.78
N SER A 23 16.15 -4.27 -0.68
CA SER A 23 17.49 -3.82 -0.30
C SER A 23 18.27 -3.16 -1.46
N ALA A 24 17.92 -3.48 -2.70
CA ALA A 24 18.54 -2.91 -3.90
C ALA A 24 17.90 -1.56 -4.29
N GLU A 25 16.61 -1.37 -4.00
CA GLU A 25 15.85 -0.16 -4.30
C GLU A 25 15.14 0.39 -3.04
N PRO A 26 15.89 0.77 -1.98
CA PRO A 26 15.31 1.14 -0.68
C PRO A 26 14.42 2.39 -0.76
N GLU A 27 14.78 3.38 -1.59
CA GLU A 27 14.00 4.61 -1.76
C GLU A 27 12.64 4.32 -2.44
N ARG A 28 12.62 3.43 -3.43
CA ARG A 28 11.40 3.04 -4.13
C ARG A 28 10.49 2.25 -3.19
N ALA A 29 11.05 1.33 -2.42
CA ALA A 29 10.31 0.60 -1.39
C ALA A 29 9.68 1.56 -0.36
N ALA A 30 10.44 2.53 0.15
CA ALA A 30 9.94 3.53 1.09
C ALA A 30 8.80 4.38 0.49
N LYS A 31 8.95 4.81 -0.77
CA LYS A 31 7.90 5.58 -1.47
C LYS A 31 6.61 4.78 -1.63
N MET A 32 6.70 3.51 -2.01
CA MET A 32 5.53 2.64 -2.16
C MET A 32 4.85 2.35 -0.82
N VAL A 33 5.61 2.16 0.26
CA VAL A 33 5.06 2.01 1.61
C VAL A 33 4.31 3.27 2.06
N SER A 34 4.85 4.46 1.77
CA SER A 34 4.18 5.73 2.07
C SER A 34 2.85 5.86 1.32
N ALA A 35 2.84 5.59 0.01
CA ALA A 35 1.64 5.63 -0.81
C ALA A 35 0.57 4.61 -0.34
N LEU A 36 0.99 3.40 0.03
CA LEU A 36 0.09 2.39 0.59
C LEU A 36 -0.54 2.86 1.91
N SER A 37 0.24 3.52 2.75
CA SER A 37 -0.22 4.05 4.05
C SER A 37 -1.22 5.20 3.86
N GLU A 38 -0.98 6.08 2.89
CA GLU A 38 -1.93 7.13 2.48
C GLU A 38 -3.24 6.55 1.98
N TRP A 39 -3.18 5.56 1.09
CA TRP A 39 -4.36 4.89 0.58
C TRP A 39 -5.17 4.21 1.68
N LYS A 40 -4.51 3.47 2.59
CA LYS A 40 -5.17 2.85 3.77
C LYS A 40 -5.90 3.88 4.64
N ARG A 41 -5.29 5.05 4.88
CA ARG A 41 -5.95 6.15 5.60
C ARG A 41 -7.18 6.66 4.85
N SER A 42 -7.11 6.75 3.52
CA SER A 42 -8.25 7.16 2.69
C SER A 42 -9.41 6.17 2.76
N VAL A 43 -9.13 4.87 2.63
CA VAL A 43 -10.14 3.82 2.75
C VAL A 43 -10.81 3.86 4.12
N LYS A 44 -10.02 4.05 5.19
CA LYS A 44 -10.56 4.15 6.54
C LYS A 44 -11.54 5.33 6.70
N ARG A 45 -11.23 6.50 6.14
CA ARG A 45 -12.14 7.67 6.14
C ARG A 45 -13.46 7.34 5.44
N SER A 46 -13.38 6.73 4.25
CA SER A 46 -14.55 6.34 3.49
C SER A 46 -15.44 5.35 4.26
N LEU A 47 -14.83 4.33 4.89
CA LEU A 47 -15.55 3.35 5.71
C LEU A 47 -16.25 3.97 6.92
N THR A 48 -15.66 5.02 7.52
CA THR A 48 -16.26 5.72 8.67
C THR A 48 -17.38 6.69 8.29
N GLY A 49 -17.80 6.74 7.02
CA GLY A 49 -18.91 7.58 6.56
C GLY A 49 -18.61 9.08 6.51
N THR A 50 -17.36 9.51 6.75
CA THR A 50 -16.99 10.93 6.67
C THR A 50 -17.05 11.49 5.25
N ASP A 51 -17.04 10.63 4.24
CA ASP A 51 -17.11 11.02 2.82
C ASP A 51 -18.57 11.11 2.31
N TYR A 52 -19.56 10.73 3.12
CA TYR A 52 -20.97 10.86 2.79
C TYR A 52 -21.63 11.84 3.76
N PRO A 53 -21.96 13.08 3.34
CA PRO A 53 -22.82 13.92 4.16
C PRO A 53 -24.12 13.15 4.41
N ALA A 54 -24.56 13.12 5.67
CA ALA A 54 -25.85 12.56 6.03
C ALA A 54 -26.90 13.11 5.07
N ALA A 55 -27.68 12.23 4.45
CA ALA A 55 -28.81 12.60 3.61
C ALA A 55 -29.82 13.40 4.46
N GLY A 56 -29.60 14.71 4.58
CA GLY A 56 -30.59 15.67 5.01
C GLY A 56 -31.57 15.85 3.87
N GLY A 57 -32.74 15.23 3.98
CA GLY A 57 -33.74 15.25 2.93
C GLY A 57 -35.06 14.59 3.33
N ARG A 58 -35.64 15.04 4.43
CA ARG A 58 -37.09 15.26 4.54
C ARG A 58 -37.39 16.33 5.57
#